data_AF-A0A5J4KWP4-F1
#
_entry.id   AF-A0A5J4KWP4-F1
#
_cell.length_a   1.000
_cell.length_b   1.000
_cell.length_c   1.000
_cell.angle_alpha   90.00
_cell.angle_beta   90.00
_cell.angle_gamma   90.00
#
_symmetry.space_group_name_H-M   'P 1'
#
loop_
_entity.id
_entity.type
_entity.pdbx_description
1 polymer ?
#
loop_
_entity_poly.entity_id
_entity_poly.type
_entity_poly.pdbx_seq_one_letter_code
_entity_poly.pdbx_strand_id
1 'polypeptide(L)'
;MAKRATVGLARAGGVGHNGSGDIFLAFATGNHLPLQHNKPFDIQMLPHDHLDPFFEAAAEATEESILNALTAAESMHGWQGHSAQALPLDELQSIMRRYQPYR
;
A
#
# COMPACT_ATOMS: atom_id res chain seq x y z
N MET A 1 9.06 -2.11 -8.51
CA MET A 1 8.19 -1.29 -7.64
C MET A 1 6.76 -1.82 -7.55
N ALA A 2 5.88 -1.66 -8.55
CA ALA A 2 4.45 -2.04 -8.43
C ALA A 2 4.20 -3.47 -7.89
N LYS A 3 4.97 -4.47 -8.36
CA LYS A 3 4.89 -5.85 -7.85
C LYS A 3 5.26 -6.03 -6.37
N ARG A 4 5.87 -5.05 -5.71
CA ARG A 4 6.22 -5.13 -4.28
C ARG A 4 5.06 -4.72 -3.39
N ALA A 5 4.10 -3.95 -3.92
CA ALA A 5 2.87 -3.62 -3.20
C ALA A 5 2.05 -4.89 -2.84
N THR A 6 2.14 -5.96 -3.64
CA THR A 6 1.48 -7.24 -3.30
C THR A 6 2.03 -7.86 -2.01
N VAL A 7 3.29 -7.60 -1.65
CA VAL A 7 3.86 -8.06 -0.37
C VAL A 7 3.20 -7.34 0.80
N GLY A 8 3.03 -6.02 0.70
CA GLY A 8 2.31 -5.24 1.72
C GLY A 8 0.85 -5.64 1.83
N LEU A 9 0.16 -5.83 0.70
CA LEU A 9 -1.20 -6.36 0.68
C LEU A 9 -1.29 -7.72 1.41
N ALA A 10 -0.37 -8.63 1.13
CA ALA A 10 -0.35 -9.96 1.74
C ALA A 10 -0.11 -9.90 3.25
N ARG A 11 0.76 -9.02 3.73
CA ARG A 11 0.99 -8.79 5.17
C ARG A 11 -0.24 -8.26 5.89
N ALA A 12 -1.01 -7.40 5.22
CA ALA A 12 -2.31 -6.93 5.71
C ALA A 12 -3.44 -7.99 5.61
N GLY A 13 -3.15 -9.21 5.14
CA GLY A 13 -4.10 -10.32 5.07
C GLY A 13 -4.81 -10.49 3.73
N GLY A 14 -4.47 -9.71 2.70
CA GLY A 14 -5.03 -9.86 1.36
C GLY A 14 -4.44 -11.06 0.61
N VAL A 15 -5.31 -11.93 0.07
CA VAL A 15 -4.90 -13.17 -0.62
C VAL A 15 -5.24 -13.20 -2.12
N GLY A 16 -5.82 -12.13 -2.66
CA GLY A 16 -6.18 -12.06 -4.08
C GLY A 16 -7.29 -13.03 -4.50
N HIS A 17 -8.41 -13.00 -3.78
CA HIS A 17 -9.57 -13.84 -4.12
C HIS A 17 -10.07 -13.56 -5.55
N ASN A 18 -10.69 -14.55 -6.19
CA ASN A 18 -11.14 -14.46 -7.59
C ASN A 18 -12.05 -13.26 -7.90
N GLY A 19 -12.82 -12.78 -6.93
CA GLY A 19 -13.66 -11.58 -7.08
C GLY A 19 -12.97 -10.25 -6.77
N SER A 20 -11.71 -10.26 -6.32
CA SER A 20 -10.94 -9.07 -5.95
C SER A 20 -10.15 -8.54 -7.14
N GLY A 21 -10.34 -7.26 -7.45
CA GLY A 21 -9.61 -6.55 -8.50
C GLY A 21 -8.38 -5.83 -7.94
N ASP A 22 -7.32 -6.57 -7.64
CA ASP A 22 -6.11 -5.99 -7.01
C ASP A 22 -5.13 -5.47 -8.09
N ILE A 23 -5.06 -4.14 -8.26
CA ILE A 23 -4.25 -3.49 -9.30
C ILE A 23 -3.27 -2.51 -8.66
N PHE A 24 -2.02 -2.53 -9.14
CA PHE A 24 -0.94 -1.68 -8.62
C PHE A 24 -0.25 -0.91 -9.74
N LEU A 25 -0.07 0.40 -9.53
CA LEU A 25 0.66 1.29 -10.42
C LEU A 25 1.82 1.92 -9.66
N ALA A 26 2.99 1.98 -10.29
CA ALA A 26 4.14 2.70 -9.77
C ALA A 26 4.70 3.62 -10.86
N PHE A 27 5.01 4.84 -10.49
CA PHE A 27 5.66 5.83 -11.35
C PHE A 27 6.80 6.49 -10.58
N ALA A 28 7.70 7.15 -11.31
CA ALA A 28 8.80 7.90 -10.73
C ALA A 28 8.71 9.35 -11.20
N THR A 29 9.10 10.28 -10.33
CA THR A 29 9.09 11.73 -10.60
C THR A 29 10.49 12.30 -10.81
N GLY A 30 11.53 11.47 -10.75
CA GLY A 30 12.93 11.92 -10.82
C GLY A 30 13.44 12.31 -12.22
N ASN A 31 12.69 12.00 -13.28
CA ASN A 31 13.03 12.41 -14.64
C ASN A 31 11.94 13.31 -15.22
N HIS A 32 12.32 14.49 -15.72
CA HIS A 32 11.41 15.40 -16.41
C HIS A 32 11.55 15.21 -17.93
N LEU A 33 10.58 14.53 -18.53
CA LEU A 33 10.63 14.18 -19.95
C LEU A 33 10.01 15.29 -20.81
N PRO A 34 10.65 15.70 -21.93
CA PRO A 34 10.07 16.67 -22.85
C PRO A 34 8.85 16.09 -23.55
N LEU A 35 7.80 16.89 -23.81
CA LEU A 35 6.57 16.40 -24.47
C LEU A 35 6.77 15.95 -25.93
N GLN A 36 7.78 16.48 -26.61
CA GLN A 36 8.17 16.09 -27.96
C GLN A 36 9.54 15.44 -27.91
N HIS A 37 9.62 14.21 -28.40
CA HIS A 37 10.83 13.41 -28.40
C HIS A 37 11.05 12.84 -29.79
N ASN A 38 11.83 13.56 -30.60
CA ASN A 38 12.24 13.14 -31.95
C ASN A 38 13.69 12.60 -31.98
N LYS A 39 14.35 12.54 -30.81
CA LYS A 39 15.73 12.10 -30.64
C LYS A 39 15.88 11.39 -29.27
N PRO A 40 16.86 10.47 -29.12
CA PRO A 40 17.21 9.90 -27.82
C PRO A 40 17.60 10.98 -26.80
N PHE A 41 17.32 10.71 -25.53
CA PHE A 41 17.69 11.56 -24.40
C PHE A 41 18.14 10.71 -23.22
N ASP A 42 18.95 11.31 -22.35
CA ASP A 42 19.47 10.65 -21.16
C ASP A 42 18.40 10.58 -20.06
N ILE A 43 18.42 9.49 -19.30
CA ILE A 43 17.61 9.33 -18.09
C ILE A 43 18.52 9.04 -16.91
N GLN A 44 18.12 9.52 -15.74
CA GLN A 44 18.73 9.15 -14.48
C GLN A 44 18.06 7.90 -13.93
N MET A 45 18.86 6.91 -13.57
CA MET A 45 18.39 5.64 -13.04
C MET A 45 19.28 5.20 -11.88
N LEU A 46 18.65 4.63 -10.85
CA LEU A 46 19.40 3.94 -9.80
C LEU A 46 19.93 2.60 -10.33
N PRO A 47 21.18 2.22 -9.99
CA PRO A 47 21.65 0.87 -10.21
C PRO A 47 20.73 -0.14 -9.52
N HIS A 48 20.53 -1.30 -10.13
CA HIS A 48 19.60 -2.31 -9.61
C HIS A 48 19.93 -2.76 -8.19
N ASP A 49 21.22 -2.85 -7.85
CA ASP A 49 21.69 -3.28 -6.52
C ASP A 49 21.29 -2.32 -5.39
N HIS A 50 20.88 -1.09 -5.71
CA HIS A 50 20.38 -0.11 -4.75
C HIS A 50 18.85 -0.10 -4.61
N LEU A 51 18.13 -0.99 -5.30
CA LEU A 51 16.66 -0.99 -5.31
C LEU A 51 16.02 -1.73 -4.13
N ASP A 52 16.77 -2.60 -3.43
CA ASP A 52 16.21 -3.41 -2.34
C ASP A 52 15.55 -2.58 -1.22
N PRO A 53 16.16 -1.48 -0.72
CA PRO A 53 15.48 -0.60 0.24
C PRO A 53 14.17 0.00 -0.29
N PHE A 54 14.07 0.26 -1.59
CA PHE A 54 12.83 0.76 -2.20
C PHE A 54 11.78 -0.34 -2.33
N PHE A 55 12.18 -1.59 -2.52
CA PHE A 55 11.25 -2.71 -2.54
C PHE A 55 10.64 -2.96 -1.17
N GLU A 56 11.45 -2.90 -0.11
CA GLU A 56 10.99 -2.99 1.27
C GLU A 56 10.08 -1.81 1.61
N ALA A 57 10.51 -0.58 1.33
CA ALA A 57 9.72 0.62 1.57
C ALA A 57 8.36 0.59 0.84
N ALA A 58 8.32 0.07 -0.39
CA ALA A 58 7.06 -0.07 -1.13
C ALA A 58 6.10 -1.09 -0.48
N ALA A 59 6.64 -2.18 0.07
CA ALA A 59 5.83 -3.16 0.80
C ALA A 59 5.32 -2.60 2.12
N GLU A 60 6.18 -1.98 2.92
CA GLU A 60 5.83 -1.36 4.21
C GLU A 60 4.82 -0.23 4.03
N ALA A 61 5.04 0.66 3.07
CA ALA A 61 4.11 1.75 2.78
C ALA A 61 2.73 1.22 2.34
N THR A 62 2.68 0.12 1.58
CA THR A 62 1.41 -0.48 1.17
C THR A 62 0.68 -1.10 2.37
N GLU A 63 1.38 -1.88 3.19
CA GLU A 63 0.83 -2.48 4.41
C GLU A 63 0.25 -1.40 5.35
N GLU A 64 1.05 -0.40 5.67
CA GLU A 64 0.66 0.69 6.57
C GLU A 64 -0.47 1.55 5.97
N SER A 65 -0.52 1.75 4.65
CA SER A 65 -1.62 2.48 4.01
C SER A 65 -2.96 1.78 4.16
N ILE A 66 -2.99 0.44 4.11
CA ILE A 66 -4.20 -0.35 4.32
C ILE A 66 -4.65 -0.23 5.78
N LEU A 67 -3.71 -0.35 6.72
CA LEU A 67 -4.00 -0.19 8.15
C LEU A 67 -4.53 1.22 8.45
N ASN A 68 -3.91 2.27 7.90
CA ASN A 68 -4.36 3.65 8.04
C ASN A 68 -5.75 3.88 7.48
N ALA A 69 -6.08 3.28 6.33
CA ALA A 69 -7.43 3.38 5.78
C ALA A 69 -8.48 2.80 6.73
N LEU A 70 -8.19 1.69 7.41
CA LEU A 70 -9.10 1.08 8.39
C LEU A 70 -9.20 1.87 9.69
N THR A 71 -8.09 2.40 10.20
CA THR A 71 -8.07 3.14 11.47
C THR A 71 -8.59 4.57 11.35
N ALA A 72 -8.54 5.16 10.16
CA ALA A 72 -9.12 6.48 9.87
C ALA A 72 -10.59 6.42 9.40
N ALA A 73 -11.13 5.24 9.09
CA ALA A 73 -12.50 5.10 8.62
C ALA A 73 -13.52 5.39 9.72
N GLU A 74 -14.64 6.01 9.34
CA GLU A 74 -15.80 6.23 10.19
C GLU A 74 -16.94 5.27 9.82
N SER A 75 -17.82 4.94 10.78
CA SER A 75 -18.99 4.11 10.51
C SER A 75 -19.92 4.81 9.49
N MET A 76 -20.40 4.06 8.51
CA MET A 76 -21.21 4.59 7.42
C MET A 76 -22.47 3.76 7.20
N HIS A 77 -23.58 4.44 6.91
CA HIS A 77 -24.79 3.86 6.34
C HIS A 77 -24.83 4.12 4.84
N GLY A 78 -24.93 3.05 4.06
CA GLY A 78 -24.95 3.08 2.61
C GLY A 78 -26.32 2.80 2.01
N TRP A 79 -26.32 2.48 0.72
CA TRP A 79 -27.52 2.17 -0.05
C TRP A 79 -28.24 0.91 0.48
N GLN A 80 -29.56 0.82 0.28
CA GLN A 80 -30.39 -0.34 0.67
C GLN A 80 -30.24 -0.82 2.13
N GLY A 81 -29.92 0.07 3.05
CA GLY A 81 -29.76 -0.29 4.47
C GLY A 81 -28.45 -1.04 4.77
N HIS A 82 -27.52 -1.11 3.83
CA HIS A 82 -26.17 -1.57 4.11
C HIS A 82 -25.48 -0.64 5.11
N SER A 83 -24.69 -1.20 6.01
CA SER A 83 -23.86 -0.42 6.92
C SER A 83 -22.50 -1.07 7.08
N ALA A 84 -21.47 -0.24 7.23
CA ALA A 84 -20.10 -0.66 7.53
C ALA A 84 -19.67 0.07 8.80
N GLN A 85 -19.19 -0.68 9.79
CA GLN A 85 -18.73 -0.10 11.05
C GLN A 85 -17.24 0.20 10.98
N ALA A 86 -16.84 1.33 11.57
CA ALA A 86 -15.43 1.63 11.80
C ALA A 86 -14.78 0.58 12.69
N LEU A 87 -13.46 0.43 12.54
CA LEU A 87 -12.66 -0.43 13.41
C LEU A 87 -12.69 0.13 14.86
N PRO A 88 -13.06 -0.67 15.87
CA PRO A 88 -13.08 -0.21 17.26
C PRO A 88 -11.64 -0.02 17.78
N LEU A 89 -11.15 1.22 17.78
CA LEU A 89 -9.73 1.52 18.07
C LEU A 89 -9.32 1.15 19.50
N ASP A 90 -10.20 1.28 20.49
CA ASP A 90 -9.90 0.90 21.88
C ASP A 90 -9.68 -0.61 22.02
N GLU A 91 -10.52 -1.41 21.34
CA GLU A 91 -10.40 -2.86 21.31
C GLU A 91 -9.15 -3.30 20.54
N LEU A 92 -8.88 -2.67 19.40
CA LEU A 92 -7.64 -2.87 18.64
C LEU A 92 -6.42 -2.66 19.54
N GLN A 93 -6.34 -1.54 20.27
CA GLN A 93 -5.23 -1.26 21.17
C GLN A 93 -5.10 -2.32 22.28
N SER A 94 -6.22 -2.76 22.86
CA SER A 94 -6.24 -3.82 23.86
C SER A 94 -5.66 -5.14 23.31
N ILE A 95 -6.09 -5.53 22.11
CA ILE A 95 -5.60 -6.72 21.40
C ILE A 95 -4.11 -6.59 21.11
N MET A 96 -3.67 -5.46 20.56
CA MET A 96 -2.27 -5.23 20.21
C MET A 96 -1.36 -5.28 21.44
N ARG A 97 -1.78 -4.72 22.60
CA ARG A 97 -1.02 -4.83 23.85
C ARG A 97 -0.92 -6.28 24.34
N ARG A 98 -1.98 -7.07 24.17
CA ARG A 98 -2.00 -8.49 24.58
C ARG A 98 -1.04 -9.35 23.76
N TYR A 99 -0.90 -9.07 22.47
CA TYR A 99 -0.07 -9.85 21.55
C TYR A 99 1.22 -9.14 21.14
N GLN A 100 1.58 -8.04 21.81
CA GLN A 100 2.80 -7.32 21.52
C GLN A 100 3.98 -8.29 21.70
N PRO A 101 4.79 -8.55 20.65
CA PRO A 101 5.97 -9.39 20.80
C PRO A 101 6.87 -8.77 21.87
N TYR A 102 7.40 -9.57 22.78
CA TYR A 102 8.46 -9.12 23.69
C TYR A 102 9.58 -8.52 22.82
N ARG A 103 9.81 -7.22 22.97
CA ARG A 103 11.03 -6.57 22.47
C ARG A 103 12.19 -6.89 23.41
#